data_AF-A0A523N5T0-F1
#
_entry.id   AF-A0A523N5T0-F1
#
_cell.length_a   1.000
_cell.length_b   1.000
_cell.length_c   1.000
_cell.angle_alpha   90.00
_cell.angle_beta   90.00
_cell.angle_gamma   90.00
#
_symmetry.space_group_name_H-M   'P 1'
#
loop_
_entity.id
_entity.type
_entity.pdbx_description
1 polymer ?
#
loop_
_entity_poly.entity_id
_entity_poly.type
_entity_poly.pdbx_seq_one_letter_code
_entity_poly.pdbx_strand_id
1 'polypeptide(L)'
;MRPFRYPVIQMLLAASLLAAAPVFAGNVFNTLALKKMELEQRYGITNLECFPFLEDIGTNRDEAQRVDHCLAGTTTLASALKEAPDTGLTMVGISTRFLRSGGFHTLLVPWNASQEDMVRALREKPAPEKQKQFIAEVHLLKQGIQSGLRIRELYCTFRISNAQCLRGYQTLAEVEPNRRMSRMSWASVAITDTHLPEKDRSILTLKYDDPPATMTHRLQNDPAVETWTREKKIYQEIKQQYGKALAVLQVPNFFCDKKLVQEQCLEGAKNFSIAGNDPGLKRKLWGQVLVHKHNTLIKDDHDVVLRYDLPPAEIIRVFSNKPDQTAVQISITLAEKLEKRTKNNSTGLRAVCDLEGLLSADCAQGFKNFIAFVRDHRDYRVSRPFTDVMLIDGTGLGRVNFALNSKVRHSYIYVDVHSSPEELARHLSRFGSPPSGPVR
;
A
#
# COMPACT_ATOMS: atom_id res chain seq x y z
N MET A 1 -19.88 78.88 11.73
CA MET A 1 -20.94 78.49 10.77
C MET A 1 -20.34 78.20 9.41
N ARG A 2 -20.63 76.99 8.89
CA ARG A 2 -20.55 76.43 7.53
C ARG A 2 -19.83 75.07 7.55
N PRO A 3 -20.53 73.96 7.25
CA PRO A 3 -19.91 72.66 7.06
C PRO A 3 -19.53 72.43 5.59
N PHE A 4 -18.35 71.84 5.37
CA PHE A 4 -17.89 71.33 4.08
C PHE A 4 -18.29 69.85 3.93
N ARG A 5 -18.84 69.50 2.75
CA ARG A 5 -19.18 68.13 2.34
C ARG A 5 -17.98 67.49 1.62
N TYR A 6 -17.68 66.26 1.98
CA TYR A 6 -16.78 65.35 1.26
C TYR A 6 -17.42 64.82 -0.04
N PRO A 7 -16.59 64.38 -1.00
CA PRO A 7 -16.83 63.08 -1.60
C PRO A 7 -15.61 62.16 -1.50
N VAL A 8 -15.96 60.89 -1.31
CA VAL A 8 -15.11 59.72 -1.12
C VAL A 8 -14.41 59.36 -2.44
N ILE A 9 -13.07 59.32 -2.44
CA ILE A 9 -12.28 58.74 -3.54
C ILE A 9 -12.00 57.28 -3.17
N GLN A 10 -12.66 56.35 -3.87
CA GLN A 10 -12.31 54.93 -3.85
C GLN A 10 -11.01 54.71 -4.64
N MET A 11 -9.92 54.40 -3.94
CA MET A 11 -8.75 53.73 -4.52
C MET A 11 -9.05 52.24 -4.67
N LEU A 12 -9.17 51.76 -5.90
CA LEU A 12 -9.06 50.34 -6.24
C LEU A 12 -7.60 50.05 -6.60
N LEU A 13 -6.85 49.56 -5.62
CA LEU A 13 -5.56 48.91 -5.84
C LEU A 13 -5.82 47.52 -6.43
N ALA A 14 -5.67 47.39 -7.74
CA ALA A 14 -5.57 46.10 -8.40
C ALA A 14 -4.20 45.48 -8.06
N ALA A 15 -4.12 44.78 -6.93
CA ALA A 15 -3.02 43.86 -6.66
C ALA A 15 -3.21 42.63 -7.56
N SER A 16 -2.53 42.65 -8.70
CA SER A 16 -2.33 41.49 -9.57
C SER A 16 -1.51 40.44 -8.83
N LEU A 17 -2.21 39.59 -8.07
CA LEU A 17 -1.73 38.27 -7.69
C LEU A 17 -1.41 37.52 -8.98
N LEU A 18 -0.12 37.45 -9.32
CA LEU A 18 0.43 36.40 -10.16
C LEU A 18 0.15 35.09 -9.45
N ALA A 19 -1.03 34.52 -9.70
CA ALA A 19 -1.24 33.10 -9.53
C ALA A 19 -0.18 32.42 -10.41
N ALA A 20 0.81 31.82 -9.77
CA ALA A 20 1.65 30.84 -10.45
C ALA A 20 0.68 29.84 -11.09
N ALA A 21 0.59 29.86 -12.41
CA ALA A 21 -0.08 28.81 -13.14
C ALA A 21 0.52 27.48 -12.66
N PRO A 22 -0.29 26.45 -12.35
CA PRO A 22 0.27 25.16 -12.02
C PRO A 22 1.11 24.73 -13.22
N VAL A 23 2.42 24.61 -13.04
CA VAL A 23 3.27 23.86 -13.94
C VAL A 23 2.60 22.50 -14.04
N PHE A 24 2.01 22.19 -15.20
CA PHE A 24 1.20 20.99 -15.48
C PHE A 24 1.63 19.82 -14.59
N ALA A 25 0.90 19.61 -13.48
CA ALA A 25 1.26 18.62 -12.49
C ALA A 25 1.12 17.25 -13.16
N GLY A 26 2.27 16.62 -13.48
CA GLY A 26 2.27 15.30 -14.09
C GLY A 26 1.63 14.28 -13.16
N ASN A 27 1.14 13.18 -13.73
CA ASN A 27 0.62 12.04 -12.98
C ASN A 27 1.47 11.71 -11.72
N VAL A 28 0.79 11.65 -10.57
CA VAL A 28 1.40 11.57 -9.24
C VAL A 28 2.20 10.28 -9.08
N PHE A 29 1.60 9.14 -9.44
CA PHE A 29 2.28 7.85 -9.35
C PHE A 29 3.50 7.78 -10.28
N ASN A 30 3.37 8.22 -11.54
CA ASN A 30 4.49 8.25 -12.48
C ASN A 30 5.66 9.08 -11.94
N THR A 31 5.37 10.19 -11.25
CA THR A 31 6.39 11.02 -10.59
C THR A 31 7.02 10.31 -9.39
N LEU A 32 6.20 9.63 -8.59
CA LEU A 32 6.64 8.85 -7.44
C LEU A 32 7.55 7.68 -7.85
N ALA A 33 7.25 6.98 -8.95
CA ALA A 33 8.07 5.91 -9.51
C ALA A 33 9.46 6.42 -9.92
N LEU A 34 9.53 7.59 -10.58
CA LEU A 34 10.81 8.24 -10.92
C LEU A 34 11.59 8.67 -9.67
N LYS A 35 10.90 9.20 -8.65
CA LYS A 35 11.51 9.56 -7.37
C LYS A 35 12.07 8.33 -6.65
N LYS A 36 11.37 7.20 -6.69
CA LYS A 36 11.90 5.94 -6.15
C LYS A 36 13.18 5.51 -6.84
N MET A 37 13.24 5.58 -8.17
CA MET A 37 14.47 5.28 -8.91
C MET A 37 15.62 6.22 -8.51
N GLU A 38 15.34 7.52 -8.36
CA GLU A 38 16.31 8.50 -7.88
C GLU A 38 16.83 8.15 -6.48
N LEU A 39 15.92 7.86 -5.53
CA LEU A 39 16.27 7.53 -4.15
C LEU A 39 17.16 6.30 -4.05
N GLU A 40 16.87 5.30 -4.88
CA GLU A 40 17.64 4.08 -4.93
C GLU A 40 19.04 4.29 -5.52
N GLN A 41 19.12 4.93 -6.69
CA GLN A 41 20.37 5.13 -7.41
C GLN A 41 21.34 6.06 -6.68
N ARG A 42 20.82 7.10 -6.01
CA ARG A 42 21.65 8.13 -5.38
C ARG A 42 21.93 7.89 -3.90
N TYR A 43 20.98 7.28 -3.18
CA TYR A 43 21.05 7.18 -1.72
C TYR A 43 20.94 5.75 -1.20
N GLY A 44 20.86 4.74 -2.08
CA GLY A 44 20.81 3.32 -1.67
C GLY A 44 19.49 2.88 -1.04
N ILE A 45 18.43 3.69 -1.14
CA ILE A 45 17.11 3.36 -0.57
C ILE A 45 16.38 2.41 -1.51
N THR A 46 16.56 1.11 -1.27
CA THR A 46 16.00 0.04 -2.10
C THR A 46 14.49 -0.14 -1.90
N ASN A 47 13.95 0.21 -0.73
CA ASN A 47 12.53 0.07 -0.41
C ASN A 47 11.91 1.43 -0.03
N LEU A 48 10.76 1.75 -0.63
CA LEU A 48 9.94 2.92 -0.29
C LEU A 48 8.50 2.46 -0.12
N GLU A 49 7.95 2.59 1.08
CA GLU A 49 6.55 2.23 1.35
C GLU A 49 5.73 3.47 1.70
N CYS A 50 4.63 3.67 0.98
CA CYS A 50 3.61 4.65 1.28
C CYS A 50 2.66 4.08 2.35
N PHE A 51 2.63 4.72 3.51
CA PHE A 51 1.75 4.41 4.65
C PHE A 51 1.74 2.91 5.06
N PRO A 52 2.89 2.29 5.36
CA PRO A 52 3.05 0.83 5.51
C PRO A 52 2.24 0.16 6.63
N PHE A 53 1.72 0.96 7.58
CA PHE A 53 0.99 0.47 8.77
C PHE A 53 -0.35 1.12 8.95
N LEU A 54 -0.81 1.83 7.93
CA LEU A 54 -2.05 2.55 8.03
C LEU A 54 -3.22 1.61 7.72
N GLU A 55 -4.04 1.40 8.73
CA GLU A 55 -5.20 0.52 8.66
C GLU A 55 -6.50 1.31 8.42
N ASP A 56 -6.47 2.60 8.77
CA ASP A 56 -7.59 3.54 8.65
C ASP A 56 -7.55 4.24 7.29
N ILE A 57 -7.95 3.49 6.29
CA ILE A 57 -8.24 4.01 4.97
C ILE A 57 -9.77 4.08 4.86
N GLY A 58 -10.30 5.13 4.24
CA GLY A 58 -11.74 5.35 4.13
C GLY A 58 -12.25 4.76 2.83
N THR A 59 -12.16 5.56 1.78
CA THR A 59 -12.64 5.29 0.43
C THR A 59 -11.50 5.26 -0.59
N ASN A 60 -11.77 4.86 -1.83
CA ASN A 60 -10.77 4.93 -2.92
C ASN A 60 -10.23 6.37 -3.10
N ARG A 61 -11.03 7.40 -2.82
CA ARG A 61 -10.57 8.80 -2.83
C ARG A 61 -9.55 9.09 -1.73
N ASP A 62 -9.74 8.50 -0.55
CA ASP A 62 -8.80 8.63 0.56
C ASP A 62 -7.48 7.90 0.25
N GLU A 63 -7.52 6.79 -0.51
CA GLU A 63 -6.30 6.15 -1.03
C GLU A 63 -5.57 7.07 -2.01
N ALA A 64 -6.27 7.65 -2.99
CA ALA A 64 -5.67 8.56 -3.96
C ALA A 64 -4.97 9.75 -3.26
N GLN A 65 -5.64 10.37 -2.29
CA GLN A 65 -5.05 11.45 -1.50
C GLN A 65 -3.80 11.01 -0.72
N ARG A 66 -3.76 9.75 -0.25
CA ARG A 66 -2.57 9.21 0.41
C ARG A 66 -1.42 9.00 -0.55
N VAL A 67 -1.68 8.66 -1.81
CA VAL A 67 -0.61 8.62 -2.81
C VAL A 67 -0.04 10.03 -3.04
N ASP A 68 -0.88 11.06 -3.08
CA ASP A 68 -0.44 12.46 -3.17
C ASP A 68 0.45 12.84 -1.99
N HIS A 69 0.01 12.53 -0.77
CA HIS A 69 0.80 12.74 0.44
C HIS A 69 2.11 11.95 0.40
N CYS A 70 2.10 10.72 -0.13
CA CYS A 70 3.32 9.94 -0.28
C CYS A 70 4.32 10.62 -1.21
N LEU A 71 3.86 11.18 -2.34
CA LEU A 71 4.71 11.95 -3.24
C LEU A 71 5.27 13.20 -2.56
N ALA A 72 4.45 13.93 -1.79
CA ALA A 72 4.90 15.09 -1.04
C ALA A 72 6.02 14.72 -0.06
N GLY A 73 5.81 13.71 0.79
CA GLY A 73 6.81 13.23 1.74
C GLY A 73 8.09 12.73 1.06
N THR A 74 7.95 11.97 -0.02
CA THR A 74 9.09 11.46 -0.81
C THR A 74 9.90 12.60 -1.43
N THR A 75 9.22 13.65 -1.90
CA THR A 75 9.87 14.83 -2.49
C THR A 75 10.67 15.60 -1.45
N THR A 76 10.09 15.86 -0.29
CA THR A 76 10.80 16.53 0.82
C THR A 76 11.98 15.68 1.30
N LEU A 77 11.82 14.35 1.39
CA LEU A 77 12.90 13.43 1.75
C LEU A 77 14.06 13.51 0.76
N ALA A 78 13.77 13.48 -0.54
CA ALA A 78 14.80 13.57 -1.57
C ALA A 78 15.57 14.91 -1.51
N SER A 79 14.92 16.00 -1.08
CA SER A 79 15.58 17.28 -0.81
C SER A 79 16.45 17.22 0.45
N ALA A 80 15.92 16.69 1.56
CA ALA A 80 16.67 16.55 2.81
C ALA A 80 17.91 15.64 2.67
N LEU A 81 17.84 14.59 1.85
CA LEU A 81 18.96 13.69 1.56
C LEU A 81 20.12 14.38 0.82
N LYS A 82 19.88 15.51 0.13
CA LYS A 82 20.98 16.31 -0.45
C LYS A 82 21.83 16.97 0.64
N GLU A 83 21.24 17.28 1.79
CA GLU A 83 21.91 17.90 2.93
C GLU A 83 22.42 16.89 3.97
N ALA A 84 21.91 15.66 3.94
CA ALA A 84 22.28 14.57 4.82
C ALA A 84 22.32 13.23 4.05
N PRO A 85 23.28 13.02 3.13
CA PRO A 85 23.31 11.84 2.27
C PRO A 85 23.71 10.56 3.00
N ASP A 86 24.57 10.64 4.02
CA ASP A 86 25.19 9.49 4.71
C ASP A 86 24.28 8.87 5.78
N THR A 87 23.14 8.36 5.35
CA THR A 87 22.09 7.88 6.26
C THR A 87 22.23 6.40 6.62
N GLY A 88 22.79 5.59 5.72
CA GLY A 88 22.82 4.12 5.83
C GLY A 88 21.43 3.48 5.75
N LEU A 89 20.41 4.22 5.29
CA LEU A 89 19.04 3.73 5.14
C LEU A 89 18.92 2.87 3.88
N THR A 90 18.27 1.72 4.02
CA THR A 90 17.87 0.86 2.90
C THR A 90 16.35 0.89 2.69
N MET A 91 15.59 1.27 3.71
CA MET A 91 14.14 1.32 3.67
C MET A 91 13.62 2.63 4.27
N VAL A 92 12.69 3.27 3.57
CA VAL A 92 11.95 4.42 4.09
C VAL A 92 10.45 4.20 3.95
N GLY A 93 9.69 4.54 4.97
CA GLY A 93 8.24 4.58 4.91
C GLY A 93 7.73 6.00 5.02
N ILE A 94 6.97 6.49 4.05
CA ILE A 94 6.20 7.73 4.21
C ILE A 94 4.98 7.41 5.07
N SER A 95 4.77 8.14 6.16
CA SER A 95 3.81 7.80 7.20
C SER A 95 3.30 9.07 7.90
N THR A 96 2.87 8.94 9.16
CA THR A 96 2.37 10.02 10.01
C THR A 96 3.29 10.36 11.18
N ARG A 97 4.42 9.65 11.32
CA ARG A 97 5.36 9.81 12.44
C ARG A 97 6.80 9.52 12.02
N PHE A 98 7.74 10.06 12.79
CA PHE A 98 9.12 9.61 12.74
C PHE A 98 9.28 8.31 13.55
N LEU A 99 9.95 7.32 12.98
CA LEU A 99 10.30 6.08 13.68
C LEU A 99 11.52 5.44 13.04
N ARG A 100 12.61 5.29 13.79
CA ARG A 100 13.79 4.54 13.35
C ARG A 100 13.72 3.10 13.88
N SER A 101 13.87 2.14 12.97
CA SER A 101 13.77 0.70 13.26
C SER A 101 14.72 -0.11 12.38
N GLY A 102 14.57 -1.44 12.34
CA GLY A 102 15.32 -2.31 11.43
C GLY A 102 16.83 -2.26 11.65
N GLY A 103 17.30 -2.10 12.89
CA GLY A 103 18.73 -1.96 13.16
C GLY A 103 19.30 -0.65 12.60
N PHE A 104 18.50 0.42 12.61
CA PHE A 104 18.83 1.77 12.14
C PHE A 104 18.80 1.98 10.61
N HIS A 105 18.54 0.93 9.83
CA HIS A 105 18.44 0.97 8.36
C HIS A 105 17.05 1.32 7.83
N THR A 106 16.05 1.42 8.71
CA THR A 106 14.69 1.80 8.37
C THR A 106 14.29 3.10 9.07
N LEU A 107 13.64 4.00 8.33
CA LEU A 107 13.06 5.23 8.87
C LEU A 107 11.64 5.44 8.35
N LEU A 108 10.68 5.60 9.25
CA LEU A 108 9.39 6.21 8.93
C LEU A 108 9.52 7.72 9.04
N VAL A 109 8.91 8.45 8.10
CA VAL A 109 8.89 9.92 8.10
C VAL A 109 7.45 10.41 7.89
N PRO A 110 6.99 11.47 8.61
CA PRO A 110 5.71 12.09 8.32
C PRO A 110 5.69 12.68 6.91
N TRP A 111 4.61 12.44 6.16
CA TRP A 111 4.44 12.99 4.81
C TRP A 111 4.47 14.52 4.75
N ASN A 112 4.06 15.17 5.84
CA ASN A 112 3.99 16.62 5.99
C ASN A 112 5.16 17.21 6.80
N ALA A 113 6.20 16.43 7.09
CA ALA A 113 7.38 16.95 7.78
C ALA A 113 8.08 18.03 6.94
N SER A 114 8.60 19.06 7.62
CA SER A 114 9.43 20.07 6.96
C SER A 114 10.77 19.47 6.52
N GLN A 115 11.45 20.12 5.58
CA GLN A 115 12.80 19.71 5.17
C GLN A 115 13.77 19.73 6.35
N GLU A 116 13.68 20.74 7.24
CA GLU A 116 14.51 20.85 8.44
C GLU A 116 14.29 19.69 9.41
N ASP A 117 13.03 19.30 9.65
CA ASP A 117 12.70 18.17 10.51
C ASP A 117 13.18 16.85 9.90
N MET A 118 13.08 16.69 8.57
CA MET A 118 13.62 15.52 7.89
C MET A 118 15.15 15.46 8.02
N VAL A 119 15.86 16.57 7.78
CA VAL A 119 17.34 16.62 7.96
C VAL A 119 17.72 16.27 9.39
N ARG A 120 16.99 16.80 10.39
CA ARG A 120 17.20 16.46 11.79
C ARG A 120 17.02 14.97 12.04
N ALA A 121 15.91 14.39 11.60
CA ALA A 121 15.62 12.96 11.78
C ALA A 121 16.63 12.05 11.04
N LEU A 122 17.11 12.45 9.86
CA LEU A 122 18.13 11.73 9.11
C LEU A 122 19.48 11.70 9.85
N ARG A 123 19.86 12.82 10.46
CA ARG A 123 21.10 12.97 11.26
C ARG A 123 20.99 12.33 12.64
N GLU A 124 19.77 12.19 13.17
CA GLU A 124 19.51 11.57 14.46
C GLU A 124 19.73 10.04 14.39
N LYS A 125 20.99 9.66 14.63
CA LYS A 125 21.43 8.28 14.80
C LYS A 125 22.46 8.19 15.94
N PRO A 126 22.49 7.09 16.70
CA PRO A 126 23.54 6.86 17.68
C PRO A 126 24.93 6.86 17.01
N ALA A 127 25.99 7.12 17.77
CA ALA A 127 27.35 6.93 17.29
C ALA A 127 27.57 5.49 16.76
N PRO A 128 28.39 5.27 15.73
CA PRO A 128 28.62 3.95 15.13
C PRO A 128 28.93 2.85 16.16
N GLU A 129 29.69 3.18 17.20
CA GLU A 129 30.06 2.27 18.28
C GLU A 129 28.83 1.83 19.09
N LYS A 130 27.92 2.77 19.39
CA LYS A 130 26.66 2.46 20.08
C LYS A 130 25.73 1.64 19.20
N GLN A 131 25.70 1.89 17.89
CA GLN A 131 24.95 1.06 16.96
C GLN A 131 25.49 -0.37 16.95
N LYS A 132 26.81 -0.54 16.86
CA LYS A 132 27.47 -1.85 16.89
C LYS A 132 27.19 -2.60 18.20
N GLN A 133 27.25 -1.92 19.34
CA GLN A 133 26.90 -2.49 20.64
C GLN A 133 25.44 -2.96 20.68
N PHE A 134 24.50 -2.12 20.24
CA PHE A 134 23.08 -2.48 20.17
C PHE A 134 22.83 -3.72 19.29
N ILE A 135 23.44 -3.76 18.10
CA ILE A 135 23.29 -4.89 17.18
C ILE A 135 23.89 -6.18 17.78
N ALA A 136 25.02 -6.09 18.48
CA ALA A 136 25.63 -7.22 19.17
C ALA A 136 24.74 -7.75 20.31
N GLU A 137 24.15 -6.87 21.11
CA GLU A 137 23.19 -7.24 22.18
C GLU A 137 21.99 -7.98 21.60
N VAL A 138 21.36 -7.41 20.55
CA VAL A 138 20.23 -8.05 19.87
C VAL A 138 20.61 -9.42 19.31
N HIS A 139 21.79 -9.55 18.71
CA HIS A 139 22.26 -10.83 18.16
C HIS A 139 22.41 -11.90 19.25
N LEU A 140 23.01 -11.55 20.40
CA LEU A 140 23.15 -12.47 21.53
C LEU A 140 21.80 -12.91 22.09
N LEU A 141 20.86 -11.97 22.28
CA LEU A 141 19.50 -12.28 22.72
C LEU A 141 18.80 -13.22 21.74
N LYS A 142 18.85 -12.91 20.43
CA LYS A 142 18.23 -13.76 19.41
C LYS A 142 18.79 -15.18 19.43
N GLN A 143 20.11 -15.35 19.53
CA GLN A 143 20.72 -16.67 19.62
C GLN A 143 20.25 -17.46 20.84
N GLY A 144 20.19 -16.82 22.02
CA GLY A 144 19.67 -17.43 23.25
C GLY A 144 18.21 -17.86 23.12
N ILE A 145 17.36 -16.99 22.58
CA ILE A 145 15.93 -17.27 22.39
C ILE A 145 15.71 -18.38 21.36
N GLN A 146 16.34 -18.29 20.19
CA GLN A 146 16.17 -19.26 19.10
C GLN A 146 16.62 -20.66 19.53
N SER A 147 17.74 -20.76 20.25
CA SER A 147 18.21 -22.05 20.78
C SER A 147 17.33 -22.58 21.91
N GLY A 148 16.94 -21.74 22.88
CA GLY A 148 16.12 -22.14 24.02
C GLY A 148 14.69 -22.53 23.66
N LEU A 149 14.03 -21.73 22.80
CA LEU A 149 12.63 -21.92 22.41
C LEU A 149 12.44 -22.64 21.07
N ARG A 150 13.54 -23.03 20.39
CA ARG A 150 13.54 -23.72 19.09
C ARG A 150 12.80 -22.96 17.98
N ILE A 151 12.91 -21.64 17.99
CA ILE A 151 12.33 -20.75 16.98
C ILE A 151 13.32 -20.63 15.81
N ARG A 152 12.89 -20.88 14.57
CA ARG A 152 13.80 -20.79 13.41
C ARG A 152 14.09 -19.34 13.06
N GLU A 153 13.07 -18.51 12.95
CA GLU A 153 13.22 -17.10 12.62
C GLU A 153 12.62 -16.20 13.71
N LEU A 154 13.39 -15.21 14.15
CA LEU A 154 12.95 -14.22 15.13
C LEU A 154 13.24 -12.82 14.62
N TYR A 155 12.21 -11.99 14.48
CA TYR A 155 12.35 -10.63 13.95
C TYR A 155 11.37 -9.66 14.61
N CYS A 156 11.58 -8.36 14.39
CA CYS A 156 10.66 -7.32 14.79
C CYS A 156 10.02 -6.71 13.54
N THR A 157 8.73 -6.38 13.59
CA THR A 157 8.09 -5.64 12.51
C THR A 157 8.57 -4.19 12.49
N PHE A 158 8.46 -3.50 11.36
CA PHE A 158 8.85 -2.08 11.31
C PHE A 158 7.82 -1.13 11.95
N ARG A 159 6.79 -1.66 12.64
CA ARG A 159 5.79 -0.90 13.40
C ARG A 159 6.35 -0.36 14.72
N ILE A 160 7.42 -0.95 15.22
CA ILE A 160 8.00 -0.64 16.53
C ILE A 160 9.43 -0.10 16.40
N SER A 161 9.86 0.68 17.40
CA SER A 161 11.22 1.24 17.45
C SER A 161 12.25 0.17 17.79
N ASN A 162 13.53 0.47 17.55
CA ASN A 162 14.64 -0.37 18.00
C ASN A 162 14.60 -0.64 19.52
N ALA A 163 14.22 0.34 20.35
CA ALA A 163 14.11 0.18 21.79
C ALA A 163 12.94 -0.74 22.20
N GLN A 164 11.79 -0.61 21.54
CA GLN A 164 10.65 -1.50 21.75
C GLN A 164 11.00 -2.93 21.32
N CYS A 165 11.65 -3.09 20.17
CA CYS A 165 12.12 -4.38 19.70
C CYS A 165 13.07 -5.05 20.70
N LEU A 166 14.06 -4.32 21.21
CA LEU A 166 14.99 -4.83 22.22
C LEU A 166 14.25 -5.27 23.50
N ARG A 167 13.30 -4.45 23.98
CA ARG A 167 12.46 -4.81 25.13
C ARG A 167 11.72 -6.13 24.91
N GLY A 168 11.08 -6.29 23.75
CA GLY A 168 10.37 -7.53 23.42
C GLY A 168 11.30 -8.76 23.39
N TYR A 169 12.53 -8.61 22.90
CA TYR A 169 13.53 -9.69 22.99
C TYR A 169 14.00 -9.96 24.42
N GLN A 170 14.24 -8.93 25.23
CA GLN A 170 14.61 -9.11 26.64
C GLN A 170 13.52 -9.88 27.39
N THR A 171 12.26 -9.49 27.24
CA THR A 171 11.14 -10.18 27.87
C THR A 171 10.94 -11.61 27.34
N LEU A 172 11.14 -11.83 26.04
CA LEU A 172 11.07 -13.18 25.46
C LEU A 172 12.21 -14.08 25.94
N ALA A 173 13.38 -13.53 26.25
CA ALA A 173 14.51 -14.28 26.81
C ALA A 173 14.25 -14.77 28.25
N GLU A 174 13.31 -14.18 28.97
CA GLU A 174 12.87 -14.63 30.30
C GLU A 174 11.91 -15.82 30.24
N VAL A 175 11.40 -16.18 29.05
CA VAL A 175 10.48 -17.30 28.88
C VAL A 175 11.21 -18.64 29.02
N GLU A 176 10.81 -19.41 30.02
CA GLU A 176 11.35 -20.75 30.23
C GLU A 176 10.81 -21.76 29.20
N PRO A 177 11.69 -22.51 28.50
CA PRO A 177 11.27 -23.54 27.58
C PRO A 177 10.45 -24.62 28.27
N ASN A 178 9.37 -25.07 27.64
CA ASN A 178 8.63 -26.23 28.12
C ASN A 178 8.22 -27.20 26.99
N ARG A 179 7.76 -28.38 27.40
CA ARG A 179 7.40 -29.47 26.50
C ARG A 179 6.24 -29.11 25.55
N ARG A 180 5.34 -28.22 25.95
CA ARG A 180 4.20 -27.79 25.13
C ARG A 180 4.63 -26.84 24.02
N MET A 181 5.54 -25.90 24.29
CA MET A 181 6.12 -25.02 23.27
C MET A 181 6.89 -25.79 22.20
N SER A 182 7.64 -26.82 22.62
CA SER A 182 8.40 -27.68 21.68
C SER A 182 7.51 -28.40 20.67
N ARG A 183 6.22 -28.57 20.95
CA ARG A 183 5.25 -29.21 20.03
C ARG A 183 4.67 -28.25 18.99
N MET A 184 4.64 -26.95 19.29
CA MET A 184 4.09 -25.92 18.39
C MET A 184 5.05 -25.63 17.24
N SER A 185 6.37 -25.64 17.50
CA SER A 185 7.44 -25.44 16.51
C SER A 185 7.14 -24.33 15.50
N TRP A 186 6.95 -23.10 16.00
CA TRP A 186 6.72 -21.93 15.16
C TRP A 186 7.85 -21.75 14.15
N ALA A 187 7.50 -21.54 12.88
CA ALA A 187 8.49 -21.25 11.84
C ALA A 187 9.15 -19.91 12.13
N SER A 188 8.33 -18.90 12.43
CA SER A 188 8.81 -17.57 12.75
C SER A 188 8.05 -16.96 13.93
N VAL A 189 8.73 -16.13 14.71
CA VAL A 189 8.13 -15.29 15.75
C VAL A 189 8.44 -13.82 15.44
N ALA A 190 7.40 -13.00 15.41
CA ALA A 190 7.47 -11.57 15.12
C ALA A 190 7.10 -10.75 16.35
N ILE A 191 8.04 -9.93 16.85
CA ILE A 191 7.75 -8.93 17.89
C ILE A 191 7.15 -7.69 17.23
N THR A 192 6.00 -7.25 17.72
CA THR A 192 5.21 -6.17 17.10
C THR A 192 4.38 -5.41 18.16
N ASP A 193 3.45 -4.55 17.74
CA ASP A 193 2.57 -3.74 18.60
C ASP A 193 1.15 -4.33 18.76
N THR A 194 0.87 -5.46 18.13
CA THR A 194 -0.43 -6.13 18.10
C THR A 194 -0.33 -7.65 18.28
N HIS A 195 -1.45 -8.27 18.63
CA HIS A 195 -1.59 -9.73 18.70
C HIS A 195 -2.25 -10.34 17.47
N LEU A 196 -2.57 -9.52 16.47
CA LEU A 196 -3.28 -9.97 15.28
C LEU A 196 -2.45 -10.99 14.49
N PRO A 197 -3.03 -12.12 14.10
CA PRO A 197 -2.30 -13.15 13.38
C PRO A 197 -1.98 -12.70 11.95
N GLU A 198 -0.75 -12.98 11.52
CA GLU A 198 -0.26 -12.77 10.16
C GLU A 198 -1.04 -13.61 9.13
N LYS A 199 -0.82 -13.32 7.84
CA LYS A 199 -1.41 -14.11 6.74
C LYS A 199 -0.90 -15.56 6.78
N ASP A 200 0.37 -15.75 7.08
CA ASP A 200 0.98 -17.05 7.28
C ASP A 200 0.77 -17.51 8.72
N ARG A 201 0.08 -18.64 8.89
CA ARG A 201 -0.24 -19.24 10.20
C ARG A 201 0.98 -19.77 10.92
N SER A 202 2.10 -19.98 10.23
CA SER A 202 3.35 -20.43 10.85
C SER A 202 4.10 -19.31 11.57
N ILE A 203 3.62 -18.07 11.46
CA ILE A 203 4.19 -16.88 12.10
C ILE A 203 3.38 -16.51 13.34
N LEU A 204 4.02 -16.58 14.51
CA LEU A 204 3.43 -16.10 15.77
C LEU A 204 3.82 -14.64 16.00
N THR A 205 2.83 -13.76 16.13
CA THR A 205 3.05 -12.39 16.63
C THR A 205 3.10 -12.37 18.16
N LEU A 206 3.97 -11.54 18.75
CA LEU A 206 3.98 -11.22 20.18
C LEU A 206 4.11 -9.70 20.34
N LYS A 207 3.42 -9.11 21.34
CA LYS A 207 3.58 -7.69 21.57
C LYS A 207 4.87 -7.42 22.34
N TYR A 208 5.54 -6.32 22.01
CA TYR A 208 6.79 -5.93 22.68
C TYR A 208 6.63 -5.57 24.17
N ASP A 209 5.40 -5.30 24.60
CA ASP A 209 5.01 -4.92 25.97
C ASP A 209 4.25 -6.05 26.70
N ASP A 210 4.16 -7.25 26.11
CA ASP A 210 3.59 -8.41 26.79
C ASP A 210 4.49 -8.83 27.96
N PRO A 211 3.95 -9.19 29.14
CA PRO A 211 4.73 -9.79 30.20
C PRO A 211 5.17 -11.23 29.83
N PRO A 212 6.21 -11.78 30.49
CA PRO A 212 6.71 -13.14 30.21
C PRO A 212 5.63 -14.22 30.25
N ALA A 213 4.68 -14.11 31.19
CA ALA A 213 3.55 -15.04 31.32
C ALA A 213 2.63 -15.03 30.09
N THR A 214 2.37 -13.85 29.51
CA THR A 214 1.56 -13.72 28.28
C THR A 214 2.31 -14.31 27.08
N MET A 215 3.59 -14.00 26.91
CA MET A 215 4.40 -14.59 25.83
C MET A 215 4.46 -16.12 25.95
N THR A 216 4.66 -16.63 27.18
CA THR A 216 4.61 -18.05 27.52
C THR A 216 3.29 -18.70 27.09
N HIS A 217 2.16 -18.07 27.43
CA HIS A 217 0.84 -18.58 27.04
C HIS A 217 0.68 -18.63 25.51
N ARG A 218 1.09 -17.58 24.79
CA ARG A 218 0.96 -17.53 23.33
C ARG A 218 1.89 -18.51 22.60
N LEU A 219 3.07 -18.79 23.14
CA LEU A 219 3.97 -19.80 22.59
C LEU A 219 3.44 -21.23 22.74
N GLN A 220 2.59 -21.48 23.73
CA GLN A 220 2.02 -22.80 24.05
C GLN A 220 0.71 -23.12 23.33
N ASN A 221 0.06 -22.11 22.76
CA ASN A 221 -1.29 -22.21 22.22
C ASN A 221 -1.31 -21.68 20.80
N ASP A 222 -2.00 -22.37 19.89
CA ASP A 222 -2.22 -21.88 18.53
C ASP A 222 -3.30 -20.78 18.55
N PRO A 223 -2.96 -19.50 18.30
CA PRO A 223 -3.96 -18.44 18.25
C PRO A 223 -4.96 -18.65 17.10
N ALA A 224 -4.62 -19.45 16.09
CA ALA A 224 -5.51 -19.77 14.97
C ALA A 224 -6.71 -20.61 15.42
N VAL A 225 -6.59 -21.43 16.47
CA VAL A 225 -7.71 -22.25 16.98
C VAL A 225 -8.79 -21.38 17.62
N GLU A 226 -8.38 -20.45 18.48
CA GLU A 226 -9.30 -19.48 19.10
C GLU A 226 -9.94 -18.58 18.02
N THR A 227 -9.12 -18.07 17.10
CA THR A 227 -9.58 -17.22 15.99
C THR A 227 -10.59 -17.96 15.12
N TRP A 228 -10.29 -19.19 14.70
CA TRP A 228 -11.17 -20.01 13.89
C TRP A 228 -12.49 -20.31 14.62
N THR A 229 -12.43 -20.61 15.92
CA THR A 229 -13.64 -20.97 16.68
C THR A 229 -14.61 -19.79 16.73
N ARG A 230 -14.07 -18.59 16.96
CA ARG A 230 -14.82 -17.34 16.90
C ARG A 230 -15.39 -17.08 15.50
N GLU A 231 -14.55 -17.16 14.46
CA GLU A 231 -14.97 -16.94 13.07
C GLU A 231 -16.04 -17.93 12.63
N LYS A 232 -15.90 -19.22 12.97
CA LYS A 232 -16.87 -20.25 12.62
C LYS A 232 -18.27 -19.91 13.13
N LYS A 233 -18.38 -19.48 14.40
CA LYS A 233 -19.65 -19.10 15.01
C LYS A 233 -20.29 -17.92 14.25
N ILE A 234 -19.49 -16.89 13.97
CA ILE A 234 -19.93 -15.71 13.21
C ILE A 234 -20.47 -16.12 11.83
N TYR A 235 -19.72 -16.92 11.06
CA TYR A 235 -20.14 -17.32 9.72
C TYR A 235 -21.35 -18.28 9.73
N GLN A 236 -21.50 -19.12 10.76
CA GLN A 236 -22.71 -19.93 10.93
C GLN A 236 -23.95 -19.05 11.11
N GLU A 237 -23.86 -18.01 11.95
CA GLU A 237 -24.96 -17.06 12.16
C GLU A 237 -25.27 -16.24 10.90
N ILE A 238 -24.25 -15.75 10.19
CA ILE A 238 -24.45 -15.04 8.91
C ILE A 238 -25.15 -15.94 7.90
N LYS A 239 -24.70 -17.20 7.77
CA LYS A 239 -25.32 -18.15 6.84
C LYS A 239 -26.79 -18.41 7.20
N GLN A 240 -27.10 -18.55 8.48
CA GLN A 240 -28.46 -18.78 8.97
C GLN A 240 -29.39 -17.59 8.73
N GLN A 241 -28.93 -16.37 9.02
CA GLN A 241 -29.77 -15.16 8.95
C GLN A 241 -29.81 -14.52 7.56
N TYR A 242 -28.67 -14.44 6.88
CA TYR A 242 -28.49 -13.64 5.65
C TYR A 242 -28.09 -14.47 4.44
N GLY A 243 -27.80 -15.77 4.59
CA GLY A 243 -27.26 -16.61 3.51
C GLY A 243 -28.12 -16.64 2.24
N LYS A 244 -29.45 -16.63 2.36
CA LYS A 244 -30.36 -16.57 1.20
C LYS A 244 -30.22 -15.26 0.41
N ALA A 245 -30.15 -14.13 1.11
CA ALA A 245 -30.04 -12.82 0.47
C ALA A 245 -28.66 -12.62 -0.19
N LEU A 246 -27.59 -13.08 0.47
CA LEU A 246 -26.24 -13.05 -0.10
C LEU A 246 -26.12 -13.93 -1.35
N ALA A 247 -26.80 -15.09 -1.36
CA ALA A 247 -26.83 -15.97 -2.53
C ALA A 247 -27.52 -15.33 -3.75
N VAL A 248 -28.52 -14.46 -3.54
CA VAL A 248 -29.17 -13.71 -4.63
C VAL A 248 -28.20 -12.76 -5.33
N LEU A 249 -27.25 -12.18 -4.59
CA LEU A 249 -26.17 -11.38 -5.15
C LEU A 249 -25.06 -12.21 -5.82
N GLN A 250 -25.14 -13.55 -5.76
CA GLN A 250 -24.11 -14.46 -6.27
C GLN A 250 -22.72 -14.19 -5.70
N VAL A 251 -22.63 -13.72 -4.44
CA VAL A 251 -21.37 -13.45 -3.76
C VAL A 251 -20.68 -14.78 -3.44
N PRO A 252 -19.53 -15.11 -4.07
CA PRO A 252 -18.86 -16.39 -3.83
C PRO A 252 -18.27 -16.48 -2.43
N ASN A 253 -17.74 -15.37 -1.89
CA ASN A 253 -17.07 -15.33 -0.61
C ASN A 253 -17.44 -14.07 0.17
N PHE A 254 -17.87 -14.25 1.42
CA PHE A 254 -18.14 -13.16 2.36
C PHE A 254 -17.29 -13.35 3.61
N PHE A 255 -16.46 -12.37 3.93
CA PHE A 255 -15.53 -12.41 5.07
C PHE A 255 -15.70 -11.19 5.97
N CYS A 256 -15.26 -11.34 7.21
CA CYS A 256 -15.09 -10.24 8.15
C CYS A 256 -13.63 -10.11 8.55
N ASP A 257 -13.17 -8.86 8.68
CA ASP A 257 -11.84 -8.56 9.17
C ASP A 257 -11.64 -9.10 10.59
N LYS A 258 -10.46 -9.66 10.86
CA LYS A 258 -10.13 -10.32 12.14
C LYS A 258 -10.23 -9.38 13.35
N LYS A 259 -10.22 -8.06 13.13
CA LYS A 259 -10.36 -7.03 14.17
C LYS A 259 -11.82 -6.76 14.55
N LEU A 260 -12.78 -7.21 13.76
CA LEU A 260 -14.19 -7.02 14.07
C LEU A 260 -14.63 -7.99 15.17
N VAL A 261 -15.44 -7.48 16.09
CA VAL A 261 -16.20 -8.32 17.01
C VAL A 261 -17.45 -8.88 16.31
N GLN A 262 -18.10 -9.86 16.94
CA GLN A 262 -19.25 -10.56 16.38
C GLN A 262 -20.39 -9.58 16.00
N GLU A 263 -20.75 -8.62 16.87
CA GLU A 263 -21.85 -7.70 16.55
C GLU A 263 -21.56 -6.86 15.29
N GLN A 264 -20.33 -6.35 15.17
CA GLN A 264 -19.93 -5.51 14.04
C GLN A 264 -19.98 -6.28 12.72
N CYS A 265 -19.45 -7.51 12.70
CA CYS A 265 -19.49 -8.33 11.50
C CYS A 265 -20.93 -8.67 11.07
N LEU A 266 -21.81 -8.98 12.04
CA LEU A 266 -23.23 -9.24 11.78
C LEU A 266 -23.96 -7.99 11.27
N GLU A 267 -23.62 -6.81 11.78
CA GLU A 267 -24.15 -5.53 11.31
C GLU A 267 -23.78 -5.28 9.83
N GLY A 268 -22.51 -5.49 9.46
CA GLY A 268 -22.07 -5.39 8.08
C GLY A 268 -22.79 -6.37 7.16
N ALA A 269 -22.94 -7.63 7.58
CA ALA A 269 -23.68 -8.64 6.84
C ALA A 269 -25.17 -8.27 6.67
N LYS A 270 -25.80 -7.76 7.72
CA LYS A 270 -27.19 -7.28 7.69
C LYS A 270 -27.36 -6.13 6.71
N ASN A 271 -26.53 -5.08 6.82
CA ASN A 271 -26.64 -3.89 5.99
C ASN A 271 -26.40 -4.23 4.51
N PHE A 272 -25.39 -5.07 4.22
CA PHE A 272 -25.12 -5.55 2.88
C PHE A 272 -26.26 -6.43 2.33
N SER A 273 -26.83 -7.30 3.16
CA SER A 273 -28.01 -8.11 2.80
C SER A 273 -29.24 -7.25 2.47
N ILE A 274 -29.46 -6.13 3.17
CA ILE A 274 -30.58 -5.21 2.89
C ILE A 274 -30.33 -4.49 1.57
N ALA A 275 -29.12 -3.93 1.40
CA ALA A 275 -28.70 -3.28 0.17
C ALA A 275 -28.82 -4.19 -1.06
N GLY A 276 -28.54 -5.48 -0.87
CA GLY A 276 -28.62 -6.51 -1.92
C GLY A 276 -30.00 -6.71 -2.54
N ASN A 277 -31.06 -6.15 -1.96
CA ASN A 277 -32.38 -6.14 -2.58
C ASN A 277 -32.48 -5.16 -3.77
N ASP A 278 -31.58 -4.19 -3.85
CA ASP A 278 -31.49 -3.23 -4.94
C ASP A 278 -31.31 -3.93 -6.31
N PRO A 279 -32.16 -3.65 -7.31
CA PRO A 279 -32.03 -4.25 -8.64
C PRO A 279 -30.72 -3.92 -9.35
N GLY A 280 -30.13 -2.77 -9.07
CA GLY A 280 -28.84 -2.36 -9.64
C GLY A 280 -27.70 -3.23 -9.13
N LEU A 281 -27.64 -3.46 -7.81
CA LEU A 281 -26.61 -4.30 -7.19
C LEU A 281 -26.68 -5.78 -7.61
N LYS A 282 -27.87 -6.31 -7.88
CA LYS A 282 -28.06 -7.70 -8.35
C LYS A 282 -27.42 -7.99 -9.71
N ARG A 283 -27.13 -6.96 -10.52
CA ARG A 283 -26.50 -7.09 -11.85
C ARG A 283 -24.97 -6.94 -11.81
N LYS A 284 -24.43 -6.49 -10.67
CA LYS A 284 -22.99 -6.28 -10.50
C LYS A 284 -22.26 -7.61 -10.39
N LEU A 285 -21.01 -7.62 -10.85
CA LEU A 285 -20.12 -8.74 -10.58
C LEU A 285 -19.64 -8.66 -9.13
N TRP A 286 -19.82 -9.74 -8.38
CA TRP A 286 -19.36 -9.86 -7.01
C TRP A 286 -18.31 -10.97 -6.89
N GLY A 287 -17.24 -10.64 -6.17
CA GLY A 287 -16.19 -11.54 -5.77
C GLY A 287 -16.18 -11.73 -4.26
N GLN A 288 -14.99 -11.59 -3.68
CA GLN A 288 -14.82 -11.47 -2.26
C GLN A 288 -15.43 -10.16 -1.73
N VAL A 289 -16.33 -10.31 -0.77
CA VAL A 289 -16.84 -9.18 0.04
C VAL A 289 -16.18 -9.25 1.41
N LEU A 290 -15.38 -8.24 1.77
CA LEU A 290 -14.76 -8.13 3.09
C LEU A 290 -15.41 -7.01 3.92
N VAL A 291 -16.03 -7.37 5.06
CA VAL A 291 -16.46 -6.38 6.04
C VAL A 291 -15.25 -5.91 6.85
N HIS A 292 -15.04 -4.60 6.90
CA HIS A 292 -13.90 -3.97 7.56
C HIS A 292 -14.34 -2.91 8.58
N LYS A 293 -13.44 -2.55 9.48
CA LYS A 293 -13.72 -1.55 10.52
C LYS A 293 -13.77 -0.12 9.97
N HIS A 294 -12.92 0.18 8.99
CA HIS A 294 -12.66 1.56 8.54
C HIS A 294 -12.94 1.81 7.04
N ASN A 295 -12.93 0.76 6.21
CA ASN A 295 -12.75 0.89 4.77
C ASN A 295 -14.03 0.56 4.00
N THR A 296 -14.30 1.33 2.95
CA THR A 296 -15.25 1.00 1.89
C THR A 296 -14.59 1.24 0.54
N LEU A 297 -14.18 0.16 -0.13
CA LEU A 297 -13.34 0.19 -1.34
C LEU A 297 -13.87 -0.78 -2.41
N ILE A 298 -13.79 -0.37 -3.67
CA ILE A 298 -13.80 -1.30 -4.80
C ILE A 298 -12.34 -1.68 -5.05
N LYS A 299 -11.99 -2.96 -4.89
CA LYS A 299 -10.60 -3.43 -5.05
C LYS A 299 -10.28 -3.73 -6.50
N ASP A 300 -11.25 -4.30 -7.20
CA ASP A 300 -11.19 -4.66 -8.61
C ASP A 300 -12.64 -4.85 -9.16
N ASP A 301 -12.76 -5.51 -10.32
CA ASP A 301 -14.04 -5.73 -11.01
C ASP A 301 -15.06 -6.49 -10.15
N HIS A 302 -14.61 -7.34 -9.22
CA HIS A 302 -15.43 -8.28 -8.44
C HIS A 302 -15.28 -8.07 -6.92
N ASP A 303 -14.06 -7.91 -6.40
CA ASP A 303 -13.77 -7.82 -4.98
C ASP A 303 -14.04 -6.43 -4.39
N VAL A 304 -14.54 -6.42 -3.15
CA VAL A 304 -14.85 -5.20 -2.41
C VAL A 304 -14.49 -5.29 -0.93
N VAL A 305 -14.34 -4.13 -0.32
CA VAL A 305 -14.31 -3.93 1.13
C VAL A 305 -15.47 -3.01 1.49
N LEU A 306 -16.20 -3.31 2.56
CA LEU A 306 -17.26 -2.43 3.06
C LEU A 306 -17.14 -2.21 4.57
N ARG A 307 -17.35 -0.97 5.00
CA ARG A 307 -17.31 -0.64 6.42
C ARG A 307 -18.52 -1.26 7.12
N TYR A 308 -18.32 -1.85 8.29
CA TYR A 308 -19.34 -2.67 8.95
C TYR A 308 -20.64 -1.91 9.28
N ASP A 309 -20.52 -0.63 9.64
CA ASP A 309 -21.64 0.25 10.01
C ASP A 309 -22.18 1.04 8.80
N LEU A 310 -21.74 0.71 7.57
CA LEU A 310 -22.16 1.45 6.38
C LEU A 310 -23.66 1.18 6.13
N PRO A 311 -24.51 2.22 6.11
CA PRO A 311 -25.95 2.01 5.96
C PRO A 311 -26.28 1.51 4.55
N PRO A 312 -27.40 0.77 4.36
CA PRO A 312 -27.74 0.16 3.07
C PRO A 312 -27.78 1.13 1.88
N ALA A 313 -28.29 2.36 2.09
CA ALA A 313 -28.34 3.38 1.04
C ALA A 313 -26.93 3.80 0.56
N GLU A 314 -25.97 3.89 1.49
CA GLU A 314 -24.59 4.21 1.16
C GLU A 314 -23.88 3.03 0.49
N ILE A 315 -24.17 1.79 0.88
CA ILE A 315 -23.69 0.58 0.18
C ILE A 315 -24.13 0.63 -1.29
N ILE A 316 -25.42 0.90 -1.54
CA ILE A 316 -25.96 1.05 -2.91
C ILE A 316 -25.23 2.17 -3.64
N ARG A 317 -25.11 3.35 -3.02
CA ARG A 317 -24.44 4.51 -3.64
C ARG A 317 -23.01 4.18 -4.06
N VAL A 318 -22.20 3.60 -3.16
CA VAL A 318 -20.78 3.33 -3.43
C VAL A 318 -20.62 2.25 -4.49
N PHE A 319 -21.33 1.13 -4.36
CA PHE A 319 -21.15 -0.02 -5.26
C PHE A 319 -21.98 0.05 -6.54
N SER A 320 -22.82 1.08 -6.71
CA SER A 320 -23.50 1.35 -7.98
C SER A 320 -22.52 1.54 -9.15
N ASN A 321 -21.31 2.05 -8.84
CA ASN A 321 -20.22 2.26 -9.79
C ASN A 321 -19.48 0.98 -10.21
N LYS A 322 -19.74 -0.17 -9.56
CA LYS A 322 -19.15 -1.43 -10.03
C LYS A 322 -19.62 -1.74 -11.45
N PRO A 323 -18.77 -2.37 -12.28
CA PRO A 323 -19.20 -2.84 -13.58
C PRO A 323 -20.19 -4.03 -13.43
N ASP A 324 -21.10 -4.13 -14.39
CA ASP A 324 -22.01 -5.27 -14.52
C ASP A 324 -21.23 -6.49 -15.06
N GLN A 325 -21.69 -7.70 -14.74
CA GLN A 325 -20.99 -8.95 -15.12
C GLN A 325 -20.66 -9.06 -16.62
N THR A 326 -21.62 -8.70 -17.50
CA THR A 326 -21.40 -8.72 -18.95
C THR A 326 -20.34 -7.72 -19.40
N ALA A 327 -20.32 -6.52 -18.79
CA ALA A 327 -19.35 -5.48 -19.12
C ALA A 327 -17.93 -5.89 -18.70
N VAL A 328 -17.80 -6.55 -17.55
CA VAL A 328 -16.52 -7.12 -17.10
C VAL A 328 -16.03 -8.18 -18.08
N GLN A 329 -16.87 -9.14 -18.47
CA GLN A 329 -16.44 -10.21 -19.38
C GLN A 329 -15.97 -9.68 -20.74
N ILE A 330 -16.65 -8.66 -21.28
CA ILE A 330 -16.22 -7.95 -22.50
C ILE A 330 -14.85 -7.29 -22.29
N SER A 331 -14.67 -6.62 -21.16
CA SER A 331 -13.44 -5.89 -20.83
C SER A 331 -12.26 -6.83 -20.62
N ILE A 332 -12.44 -7.96 -19.92
CA ILE A 332 -11.41 -9.01 -19.77
C ILE A 332 -11.00 -9.54 -21.15
N THR A 333 -11.97 -9.96 -21.97
CA THR A 333 -11.69 -10.51 -23.31
C THR A 333 -10.94 -9.49 -24.18
N LEU A 334 -11.32 -8.21 -24.09
CA LEU A 334 -10.64 -7.14 -24.81
C LEU A 334 -9.22 -6.91 -24.27
N ALA A 335 -9.04 -6.86 -22.95
CA ALA A 335 -7.75 -6.66 -22.32
C ALA A 335 -6.76 -7.77 -22.71
N GLU A 336 -7.16 -9.04 -22.61
CA GLU A 336 -6.33 -10.18 -23.01
C GLU A 336 -5.95 -10.14 -24.51
N LYS A 337 -6.90 -9.76 -25.37
CA LYS A 337 -6.65 -9.59 -26.81
C LYS A 337 -5.65 -8.48 -27.07
N LEU A 338 -5.80 -7.33 -26.39
CA LEU A 338 -4.92 -6.18 -26.58
C LEU A 338 -3.53 -6.42 -26.00
N GLU A 339 -3.42 -7.08 -24.86
CA GLU A 339 -2.13 -7.48 -24.26
C GLU A 339 -1.31 -8.31 -25.26
N LYS A 340 -1.94 -9.27 -25.95
CA LYS A 340 -1.25 -10.06 -27.00
C LYS A 340 -0.73 -9.18 -28.14
N ARG A 341 -1.43 -8.08 -28.47
CA ARG A 341 -1.02 -7.13 -29.52
C ARG A 341 0.09 -6.18 -29.10
N THR A 342 0.40 -6.09 -27.81
CA THR A 342 1.53 -5.26 -27.34
C THR A 342 2.86 -5.99 -27.50
N LYS A 343 2.85 -7.30 -27.79
CA LYS A 343 4.05 -8.09 -28.06
C LYS A 343 4.67 -7.77 -29.43
N ASN A 344 5.97 -8.03 -29.58
CA ASN A 344 6.70 -7.98 -30.85
C ASN A 344 6.51 -6.66 -31.62
N ASN A 345 6.73 -5.53 -30.96
CA ASN A 345 6.69 -4.22 -31.59
C ASN A 345 8.09 -3.57 -31.62
N SER A 346 8.21 -2.45 -32.35
CA SER A 346 9.49 -1.79 -32.60
C SER A 346 10.14 -1.18 -31.36
N THR A 347 9.40 -0.93 -30.29
CA THR A 347 9.92 -0.21 -29.11
C THR A 347 10.83 -1.05 -28.22
N GLY A 348 10.75 -2.38 -28.33
CA GLY A 348 11.40 -3.31 -27.40
C GLY A 348 10.66 -3.47 -26.06
N LEU A 349 9.49 -2.84 -25.89
CA LEU A 349 8.65 -2.97 -24.70
C LEU A 349 7.42 -3.83 -24.99
N ARG A 350 7.03 -4.69 -24.05
CA ARG A 350 5.70 -5.27 -23.96
C ARG A 350 4.90 -4.53 -22.89
N ALA A 351 3.64 -4.19 -23.13
CA ALA A 351 2.77 -3.73 -22.04
C ALA A 351 2.09 -4.93 -21.37
N VAL A 352 2.11 -4.95 -20.04
CA VAL A 352 1.45 -5.90 -19.16
C VAL A 352 0.59 -5.14 -18.14
N CYS A 353 -0.41 -5.81 -17.56
CA CYS A 353 -1.34 -5.21 -16.60
C CYS A 353 -1.62 -6.17 -15.46
N ASP A 354 -1.81 -5.65 -14.25
CA ASP A 354 -2.19 -6.45 -13.08
C ASP A 354 -3.69 -6.80 -13.08
N LEU A 355 -4.11 -7.73 -13.94
CA LEU A 355 -5.52 -8.14 -14.06
C LEU A 355 -6.08 -8.77 -12.77
N GLU A 356 -5.23 -9.25 -11.86
CA GLU A 356 -5.67 -9.82 -10.57
C GLU A 356 -6.10 -8.76 -9.55
N GLY A 357 -5.98 -7.47 -9.87
CA GLY A 357 -6.78 -6.50 -9.15
C GLY A 357 -7.02 -5.16 -9.84
N LEU A 358 -6.47 -4.91 -11.01
CA LEU A 358 -6.84 -3.73 -11.76
C LEU A 358 -8.14 -4.03 -12.52
N LEU A 359 -9.02 -3.04 -12.62
CA LEU A 359 -10.23 -3.19 -13.43
C LEU A 359 -9.83 -3.55 -14.86
N SER A 360 -10.44 -4.60 -15.41
CA SER A 360 -10.15 -5.07 -16.75
C SER A 360 -10.41 -3.99 -17.82
N ALA A 361 -11.37 -3.11 -17.57
CA ALA A 361 -11.64 -1.95 -18.41
C ALA A 361 -10.46 -0.96 -18.43
N ASP A 362 -9.84 -0.71 -17.27
CA ASP A 362 -8.66 0.14 -17.17
C ASP A 362 -7.47 -0.51 -17.88
N CYS A 363 -7.23 -1.80 -17.67
CA CYS A 363 -6.19 -2.54 -18.40
C CYS A 363 -6.39 -2.45 -19.92
N ALA A 364 -7.62 -2.69 -20.41
CA ALA A 364 -7.93 -2.57 -21.82
C ALA A 364 -7.63 -1.15 -22.36
N GLN A 365 -7.95 -0.11 -21.59
CA GLN A 365 -7.65 1.26 -21.97
C GLN A 365 -6.14 1.55 -21.98
N GLY A 366 -5.41 1.11 -20.96
CA GLY A 366 -3.95 1.26 -20.91
C GLY A 366 -3.25 0.58 -22.07
N PHE A 367 -3.70 -0.62 -22.47
CA PHE A 367 -3.16 -1.28 -23.67
C PHE A 367 -3.47 -0.53 -24.97
N LYS A 368 -4.67 0.06 -25.11
CA LYS A 368 -4.99 0.92 -26.27
C LYS A 368 -4.04 2.11 -26.33
N ASN A 369 -3.82 2.79 -25.20
CA ASN A 369 -2.93 3.94 -25.12
C ASN A 369 -1.49 3.56 -25.50
N PHE A 370 -0.99 2.41 -25.00
CA PHE A 370 0.33 1.91 -25.38
C PHE A 370 0.44 1.56 -26.87
N ILE A 371 -0.56 0.89 -27.44
CA ILE A 371 -0.58 0.56 -28.88
C ILE A 371 -0.57 1.84 -29.73
N ALA A 372 -1.32 2.87 -29.33
CA ALA A 372 -1.30 4.16 -29.98
C ALA A 372 0.09 4.82 -29.89
N PHE A 373 0.71 4.81 -28.70
CA PHE A 373 2.08 5.30 -28.51
C PHE A 373 3.07 4.63 -29.48
N VAL A 374 3.06 3.30 -29.57
CA VAL A 374 3.93 2.53 -30.49
C VAL A 374 3.73 2.95 -31.94
N ARG A 375 2.46 3.12 -32.37
CA ARG A 375 2.12 3.54 -33.73
C ARG A 375 2.67 4.92 -34.05
N ASP A 376 2.57 5.84 -33.09
CA ASP A 376 2.87 7.25 -33.26
C ASP A 376 4.36 7.58 -33.01
N HIS A 377 5.11 6.67 -32.36
CA HIS A 377 6.54 6.82 -32.04
C HIS A 377 7.37 5.66 -32.60
N ARG A 378 7.33 5.45 -33.92
CA ARG A 378 7.97 4.29 -34.57
C ARG A 378 9.47 4.18 -34.34
N ASP A 379 10.15 5.30 -34.13
CA ASP A 379 11.60 5.36 -33.91
C ASP A 379 11.99 5.25 -32.44
N TYR A 380 11.03 5.28 -31.51
CA TYR A 380 11.31 5.08 -30.10
C TYR A 380 11.87 3.68 -29.87
N ARG A 381 12.97 3.59 -29.13
CA ARG A 381 13.57 2.35 -28.65
C ARG A 381 13.83 2.51 -27.17
N VAL A 382 13.42 1.56 -26.34
CA VAL A 382 13.72 1.62 -24.91
C VAL A 382 15.20 1.33 -24.65
N SER A 383 15.78 2.02 -23.67
CA SER A 383 17.10 1.71 -23.13
C SER A 383 17.09 0.39 -22.37
N ARG A 384 18.18 -0.37 -22.43
CA ARG A 384 18.39 -1.50 -21.51
C ARG A 384 18.43 -0.98 -20.06
N PRO A 385 17.98 -1.76 -19.07
CA PRO A 385 17.52 -3.16 -19.16
C PRO A 385 15.98 -3.31 -19.26
N PHE A 386 15.24 -2.25 -19.63
CA PHE A 386 13.78 -2.29 -19.61
C PHE A 386 13.22 -3.16 -20.73
N THR A 387 12.25 -4.02 -20.38
CA THR A 387 11.61 -4.98 -21.30
C THR A 387 10.09 -4.85 -21.32
N ASP A 388 9.50 -4.32 -20.23
CA ASP A 388 8.06 -4.28 -20.06
C ASP A 388 7.58 -2.92 -19.52
N VAL A 389 6.36 -2.54 -19.88
CA VAL A 389 5.57 -1.49 -19.24
C VAL A 389 4.51 -2.17 -18.38
N MET A 390 4.57 -1.99 -17.07
CA MET A 390 3.56 -2.49 -16.14
C MET A 390 2.55 -1.40 -15.83
N LEU A 391 1.34 -1.59 -16.32
CA LEU A 391 0.19 -0.74 -16.04
C LEU A 391 -0.38 -1.10 -14.67
N ILE A 392 -0.50 -0.11 -13.80
CA ILE A 392 -1.13 -0.25 -12.48
C ILE A 392 -2.09 0.91 -12.21
N ASP A 393 -3.05 0.74 -11.31
CA ASP A 393 -3.79 1.87 -10.74
C ASP A 393 -2.87 2.63 -9.77
N GLY A 394 -2.48 3.84 -10.19
CA GLY A 394 -1.62 4.74 -9.43
C GLY A 394 -2.30 5.40 -8.22
N THR A 395 -3.59 5.17 -8.00
CA THR A 395 -4.36 5.75 -6.90
C THR A 395 -4.59 4.77 -5.75
N GLY A 396 -4.58 3.46 -6.02
CA GLY A 396 -4.65 2.42 -4.99
C GLY A 396 -3.34 2.24 -4.23
N LEU A 397 -3.36 2.43 -2.91
CA LEU A 397 -2.14 2.45 -2.08
C LEU A 397 -1.39 1.10 -2.12
N GLY A 398 -2.11 -0.03 -2.07
CA GLY A 398 -1.52 -1.36 -2.24
C GLY A 398 -0.83 -1.51 -3.60
N ARG A 399 -1.46 -0.93 -4.64
CA ARG A 399 -0.98 -0.70 -6.02
C ARG A 399 0.42 -0.13 -6.07
N VAL A 400 0.47 1.08 -5.55
CA VAL A 400 1.66 1.90 -5.48
C VAL A 400 2.77 1.18 -4.72
N ASN A 401 2.46 0.64 -3.54
CA ASN A 401 3.47 -0.06 -2.73
C ASN A 401 4.04 -1.31 -3.43
N PHE A 402 3.21 -2.07 -4.14
CA PHE A 402 3.68 -3.18 -4.97
C PHE A 402 4.65 -2.68 -6.05
N ALA A 403 4.29 -1.65 -6.81
CA ALA A 403 5.12 -1.13 -7.89
C ALA A 403 6.47 -0.58 -7.37
N LEU A 404 6.46 0.18 -6.28
CA LEU A 404 7.67 0.80 -5.73
C LEU A 404 8.67 -0.21 -5.17
N ASN A 405 8.21 -1.38 -4.71
CA ASN A 405 9.03 -2.39 -4.02
C ASN A 405 9.18 -3.71 -4.79
N SER A 406 8.63 -3.78 -6.01
CA SER A 406 8.72 -4.97 -6.85
C SER A 406 10.18 -5.35 -7.15
N LYS A 407 10.46 -6.66 -7.12
CA LYS A 407 11.79 -7.21 -7.46
C LYS A 407 12.15 -7.06 -8.93
N VAL A 408 11.14 -6.96 -9.82
CA VAL A 408 11.33 -6.79 -11.27
C VAL A 408 11.36 -5.34 -11.71
N ARG A 409 11.30 -4.37 -10.78
CA ARG A 409 11.33 -2.92 -11.10
C ARG A 409 12.55 -2.46 -11.87
N HIS A 410 13.62 -3.24 -11.84
CA HIS A 410 14.83 -2.92 -12.59
C HIS A 410 14.67 -3.22 -14.08
N SER A 411 13.76 -4.10 -14.49
CA SER A 411 13.47 -4.41 -15.90
C SER A 411 12.11 -3.90 -16.37
N TYR A 412 11.26 -3.41 -15.46
CA TYR A 412 9.89 -2.96 -15.77
C TYR A 412 9.76 -1.44 -15.58
N ILE A 413 9.08 -0.79 -16.50
CA ILE A 413 8.66 0.61 -16.39
C ILE A 413 7.24 0.62 -15.83
N TYR A 414 7.04 1.13 -14.63
CA TYR A 414 5.72 1.23 -14.04
C TYR A 414 5.02 2.51 -14.47
N VAL A 415 3.78 2.40 -14.93
CA VAL A 415 2.97 3.52 -15.40
C VAL A 415 1.57 3.43 -14.84
N ASP A 416 1.03 4.58 -14.41
CA ASP A 416 -0.37 4.68 -14.03
C ASP A 416 -1.25 4.43 -15.25
N VAL A 417 -2.16 3.48 -15.15
CA VAL A 417 -3.11 3.11 -16.19
C VAL A 417 -4.03 4.28 -16.57
N HIS A 418 -4.26 5.22 -15.65
CA HIS A 418 -5.07 6.42 -15.88
C HIS A 418 -4.30 7.57 -16.54
N SER A 419 -3.02 7.36 -16.89
CA SER A 419 -2.23 8.35 -17.64
C SER A 419 -2.88 8.67 -18.98
N SER A 420 -2.97 9.97 -19.31
CA SER A 420 -3.34 10.39 -20.67
C SER A 420 -2.33 9.89 -21.71
N PRO A 421 -2.68 9.80 -23.01
CA PRO A 421 -1.72 9.46 -24.05
C PRO A 421 -0.45 10.33 -24.03
N GLU A 422 -0.60 11.63 -23.76
CA GLU A 422 0.51 12.59 -23.66
C GLU A 422 1.33 12.38 -22.39
N GLU A 423 0.70 12.03 -21.27
CA GLU A 423 1.40 11.67 -20.03
C GLU A 423 2.21 10.38 -20.19
N LEU A 424 1.60 9.35 -20.80
CA LEU A 424 2.26 8.09 -21.11
C LEU A 424 3.48 8.34 -22.01
N ALA A 425 3.32 9.10 -23.10
CA ALA A 425 4.41 9.40 -24.01
C ALA A 425 5.56 10.15 -23.33
N ARG A 426 5.24 11.19 -22.53
CA ARG A 426 6.23 11.95 -21.74
C ARG A 426 6.92 11.12 -20.67
N HIS A 427 6.23 10.14 -20.10
CA HIS A 427 6.83 9.25 -19.12
C HIS A 427 7.79 8.27 -19.81
N LEU A 428 7.33 7.58 -20.86
CA LEU A 428 8.14 6.61 -21.61
C LEU A 428 9.35 7.25 -22.28
N SER A 429 9.26 8.49 -22.77
CA SER A 429 10.38 9.17 -23.41
C SER A 429 11.62 9.30 -22.51
N ARG A 430 11.45 9.26 -21.18
CA ARG A 430 12.57 9.29 -20.20
C ARG A 430 13.40 8.01 -20.19
N PHE A 431 12.85 6.92 -20.75
CA PHE A 431 13.47 5.61 -20.82
C PHE A 431 13.95 5.28 -22.23
N GLY A 432 13.75 6.18 -23.19
CA GLY A 432 14.23 6.00 -24.56
C GLY A 432 15.75 5.93 -24.63
N SER A 433 16.26 5.18 -25.60
CA SER A 433 17.65 5.27 -26.03
C SER A 433 17.84 6.60 -26.78
N PRO A 434 18.99 7.27 -26.65
CA PRO A 434 19.31 8.35 -27.58
C PRO A 434 19.25 7.81 -29.01
N PRO A 435 18.78 8.60 -30.00
CA PRO A 435 18.78 8.16 -31.38
C PRO A 435 20.21 7.74 -31.72
N SER A 436 20.37 6.45 -32.05
CA SER A 436 21.63 5.93 -32.54
C SER A 436 22.03 6.81 -33.72
N GLY A 437 23.14 7.54 -33.59
CA GLY A 437 23.80 8.16 -34.74
C GLY A 437 24.01 7.10 -35.84
N PRO A 438 24.16 7.52 -37.10
CA PRO A 438 24.17 6.60 -38.23
C PRO A 438 25.19 5.50 -37.98
N VAL A 439 24.71 4.25 -38.03
CA VAL A 439 25.54 3.05 -38.03
C VAL A 439 26.45 3.18 -39.27
N ARG A 440 27.75 3.36 -39.03
CA ARG A 440 28.77 3.29 -40.09
C ARG A 440 29.00 1.86 -40.51
#